data_AF-A0ABD1R0Z0-F1
#
_entry.id   AF-A0ABD1R0Z0-F1
#
_cell.length_a   1.000
_cell.length_b   1.000
_cell.length_c   1.000
_cell.angle_alpha   90.00
_cell.angle_beta   90.00
_cell.angle_gamma   90.00
#
_symmetry.space_group_name_H-M   'P 1'
#
loop_
_entity.id
_entity.type
_entity.pdbx_description
1 polymer ?
#
loop_
_entity_poly.entity_id
_entity_poly.type
_entity_poly.pdbx_seq_one_letter_code
_entity_poly.pdbx_strand_id
1 'polypeptide(L)'
;MSNMRLLIVLHQQGRLEFPNKVAELVDLRYLDCMSMHLPSSKAKHQNLQTIILRRDMRPLYLSLDIWKMPQLRHVLLEYVILPDPSSVETEGDNSAFVLENLQTLSLVMNFQCTEEVIKRIPKIKKLGIHYEDKEVDREYYCLNNLVHLRKLESLNGISFGSSFLWDLTFPTSLKKLTLVKGRLPWGYMKIIGSLPNLQVLKLKATPSMAESE
;
A
#
# COMPACT_ATOMS: atom_id res chain seq x y z
N MET A 1 -13.33 4.86 34.76
CA MET A 1 -12.52 4.99 33.54
C MET A 1 -11.53 3.84 33.53
N SER A 2 -11.76 2.83 32.70
CA SER A 2 -10.94 1.62 32.62
C SER A 2 -9.58 1.96 32.01
N ASN A 3 -8.50 1.63 32.74
CA ASN A 3 -7.12 1.95 32.39
C ASN A 3 -6.64 1.03 31.24
N MET A 4 -7.00 1.33 30.00
CA MET A 4 -6.61 0.56 28.80
C MET A 4 -5.19 0.87 28.29
N ARG A 5 -4.32 1.46 29.14
CA ARG A 5 -2.96 1.85 28.75
C ARG A 5 -2.12 0.67 28.26
N LEU A 6 -2.36 -0.56 28.71
CA LEU A 6 -1.57 -1.75 28.31
C LEU A 6 -2.08 -2.47 27.05
N LEU A 7 -3.05 -1.92 26.32
CA LEU A 7 -3.62 -2.61 25.17
C LEU A 7 -2.69 -2.55 23.94
N ILE A 8 -1.99 -3.66 23.68
CA ILE A 8 -1.01 -3.79 22.59
C ILE A 8 -1.66 -4.24 21.27
N VAL A 9 -2.71 -5.05 21.35
CA VAL A 9 -3.38 -5.66 20.20
C VAL A 9 -4.87 -5.35 20.28
N LEU A 10 -5.41 -4.72 19.23
CA LEU A 10 -6.84 -4.52 19.05
C LEU A 10 -7.27 -5.25 17.77
N HIS A 11 -8.04 -6.31 17.96
CA HIS A 11 -8.73 -7.00 16.88
C HIS A 11 -10.23 -6.87 17.11
N GLN A 12 -10.95 -6.32 16.14
CA GLN A 12 -12.40 -6.18 16.19
C GLN A 12 -13.02 -6.78 14.94
N GLN A 13 -13.88 -7.78 15.16
CA GLN A 13 -14.73 -8.32 14.11
C GLN A 13 -15.91 -7.36 13.88
N GLY A 14 -16.02 -6.84 12.67
CA GLY A 14 -17.03 -5.84 12.32
C GLY A 14 -16.56 -4.39 12.51
N ARG A 15 -17.50 -3.45 12.40
CA ARG A 15 -17.21 -2.01 12.33
C ARG A 15 -16.69 -1.49 13.66
N LEU A 16 -15.61 -0.71 13.62
CA LEU A 16 -15.03 -0.05 14.78
C LEU A 16 -16.02 0.95 15.38
N GLU A 17 -16.55 0.63 16.55
CA GLU A 17 -17.61 1.41 17.22
C GLU A 17 -17.09 2.70 17.84
N PHE A 18 -15.79 2.76 18.18
CA PHE A 18 -15.19 3.90 18.88
C PHE A 18 -13.81 4.29 18.32
N PRO A 19 -13.74 4.80 17.06
CA PRO A 19 -12.47 5.15 16.42
C PRO A 19 -11.65 6.18 17.19
N ASN A 20 -12.32 7.13 17.86
CA ASN A 20 -11.64 8.16 18.64
C ASN A 20 -10.94 7.60 19.88
N LYS A 21 -11.45 6.51 20.47
CA LYS A 21 -10.83 5.87 21.64
C LYS A 21 -9.59 5.06 21.26
N VAL A 22 -9.54 4.52 20.03
CA VAL A 22 -8.32 3.89 19.51
C VAL A 22 -7.17 4.89 19.48
N ALA A 23 -7.49 6.17 19.24
CA ALA A 23 -6.50 7.23 19.23
C ALA A 23 -5.81 7.44 20.60
N GLU A 24 -6.39 6.94 21.70
CA GLU A 24 -5.87 7.06 23.06
C GLU A 24 -4.97 5.89 23.47
N LEU A 25 -4.93 4.81 22.67
CA LEU A 25 -4.16 3.60 22.94
C LEU A 25 -2.69 3.76 22.52
N VAL A 26 -1.89 4.39 23.37
CA VAL A 26 -0.47 4.74 23.08
C VAL A 26 0.46 3.54 22.90
N ASP A 27 0.15 2.42 23.56
CA ASP A 27 0.95 1.19 23.50
C ASP A 27 0.48 0.23 22.40
N LEU A 28 -0.51 0.63 21.59
CA LEU A 28 -1.05 -0.19 20.52
C LEU A 28 -0.01 -0.42 19.42
N ARG A 29 0.25 -1.70 19.14
CA ARG A 29 1.18 -2.17 18.10
C ARG A 29 0.49 -2.85 16.94
N TYR A 30 -0.72 -3.36 17.15
CA TYR A 30 -1.49 -4.08 16.15
C TYR A 30 -2.95 -3.62 16.17
N LEU A 31 -3.44 -3.20 15.00
CA LEU A 31 -4.84 -2.83 14.77
C LEU A 31 -5.39 -3.66 13.61
N ASP A 32 -6.46 -4.41 13.85
CA ASP A 32 -7.23 -5.10 12.80
C ASP A 32 -8.72 -4.85 13.04
N CYS A 33 -9.34 -4.08 12.16
CA CYS A 33 -10.75 -3.73 12.30
C CYS A 33 -11.37 -3.36 10.95
N MET A 34 -12.71 -3.31 10.92
CA MET A 34 -13.43 -2.66 9.83
C MET A 34 -13.63 -1.18 10.16
N SER A 35 -12.97 -0.28 9.44
CA SER A 35 -13.05 1.17 9.73
C SER A 35 -13.03 1.99 8.45
N MET A 36 -13.76 3.11 8.44
CA MET A 36 -13.69 4.08 7.34
C MET A 36 -12.59 5.14 7.52
N HIS A 37 -11.90 5.14 8.66
CA HIS A 37 -10.87 6.13 8.98
C HIS A 37 -9.69 5.46 9.66
N LEU A 38 -8.48 5.96 9.38
CA LEU A 38 -7.33 5.69 10.22
C LEU A 38 -7.51 6.42 11.57
N PRO A 39 -7.01 5.85 12.68
CA PRO A 39 -6.84 6.62 13.90
C PRO A 39 -5.93 7.82 13.60
N SER A 40 -6.41 9.04 13.80
CA SER A 40 -5.64 10.27 13.54
C SER A 40 -4.32 10.28 14.32
N SER A 41 -3.20 10.69 13.70
CA SER A 41 -1.86 10.59 14.31
C SER A 41 -1.46 11.79 15.15
N LYS A 42 -2.38 12.40 15.89
CA LYS A 42 -2.03 13.46 16.85
C LYS A 42 -1.17 12.86 18.00
N ALA A 43 0.12 12.64 17.71
CA ALA A 43 1.24 12.21 18.52
C ALA A 43 1.17 10.86 19.29
N LYS A 44 0.18 9.98 19.07
CA LYS A 44 -0.05 8.85 20.01
C LYS A 44 0.24 7.43 19.50
N HIS A 45 0.39 7.19 18.20
CA HIS A 45 0.61 5.82 17.65
C HIS A 45 2.03 5.62 17.12
N GLN A 46 3.02 6.21 17.79
CA GLN A 46 4.42 5.99 17.41
C GLN A 46 4.81 4.51 17.48
N ASN A 47 4.11 3.69 18.27
CA ASN A 47 4.39 2.27 18.46
C ASN A 47 3.66 1.34 17.48
N LEU A 48 2.75 1.86 16.64
CA LEU A 48 1.92 1.03 15.79
C LEU A 48 2.77 0.38 14.70
N GLN A 49 2.73 -0.96 14.63
CA GLN A 49 3.55 -1.76 13.72
C GLN A 49 2.72 -2.38 12.60
N THR A 50 1.49 -2.78 12.91
CA THR A 50 0.61 -3.43 11.94
C THR A 50 -0.77 -2.77 11.95
N ILE A 51 -1.23 -2.42 10.76
CA ILE A 51 -2.58 -1.92 10.50
C ILE A 51 -3.21 -2.84 9.47
N ILE A 52 -4.37 -3.38 9.81
CA ILE A 52 -5.25 -4.11 8.91
C ILE A 52 -6.60 -3.40 8.93
N LEU A 53 -6.93 -2.69 7.84
CA LEU A 53 -8.26 -2.10 7.69
C LEU A 53 -9.02 -2.87 6.61
N ARG A 54 -10.04 -3.60 7.06
CA ARG A 54 -10.98 -4.30 6.18
C ARG A 54 -12.09 -3.32 5.83
N ARG A 55 -12.48 -3.18 4.56
CA ARG A 55 -13.49 -2.17 4.18
C ARG A 55 -14.44 -2.67 3.11
N ASP A 56 -15.63 -2.09 3.15
CA ASP A 56 -16.54 -2.13 2.01
C ASP A 56 -16.11 -1.11 0.94
N MET A 57 -16.43 -1.49 -0.31
CA MET A 57 -16.11 -1.03 -1.67
C MET A 57 -15.71 0.43 -1.98
N ARG A 58 -15.64 1.36 -1.03
CA ARG A 58 -15.27 2.77 -1.27
C ARG A 58 -13.82 3.09 -0.94
N PRO A 59 -13.11 3.86 -1.80
CA PRO A 59 -11.75 4.29 -1.55
C PRO A 59 -11.58 5.04 -0.21
N LEU A 60 -10.47 4.78 0.47
CA LEU A 60 -10.06 5.49 1.68
C LEU A 60 -8.86 6.40 1.39
N TYR A 61 -9.01 7.69 1.60
CA TYR A 61 -7.92 8.67 1.56
C TYR A 61 -7.21 8.70 2.90
N LEU A 62 -5.92 8.34 2.92
CA LEU A 62 -5.11 8.45 4.14
C LEU A 62 -4.63 9.90 4.33
N SER A 63 -4.50 10.34 5.58
CA SER A 63 -3.88 11.62 5.92
C SER A 63 -2.35 11.53 5.95
N LEU A 64 -1.66 12.67 5.85
CA LEU A 64 -0.19 12.78 5.86
C LEU A 64 0.46 12.15 7.09
N ASP A 65 -0.30 12.05 8.16
CA ASP A 65 -0.04 11.30 9.39
C ASP A 65 0.56 9.90 9.17
N ILE A 66 0.19 9.19 8.09
CA ILE A 66 0.73 7.85 7.83
C ILE A 66 2.25 7.85 7.69
N TRP A 67 2.82 8.93 7.15
CA TRP A 67 4.26 9.10 7.00
C TRP A 67 4.95 9.32 8.34
N LYS A 68 4.24 9.82 9.36
CA LYS A 68 4.77 10.15 10.71
C LYS A 68 4.77 8.95 11.67
N MET A 69 4.58 7.71 11.18
CA MET A 69 4.48 6.50 12.00
C MET A 69 5.71 5.57 11.82
N PRO A 70 6.86 5.87 12.46
CA PRO A 70 8.16 5.25 12.15
C PRO A 70 8.25 3.74 12.45
N GLN A 71 7.38 3.22 13.32
CA GLN A 71 7.37 1.81 13.70
C GLN A 71 6.52 0.94 12.78
N LEU A 72 5.83 1.52 11.77
CA LEU A 72 5.02 0.75 10.84
C LEU A 72 5.86 -0.27 10.08
N ARG A 73 5.38 -1.51 10.07
CA ARG A 73 5.95 -2.66 9.37
C ARG A 73 5.01 -3.19 8.31
N HIS A 74 3.72 -3.26 8.64
CA HIS A 74 2.72 -3.87 7.79
C HIS A 74 1.45 -3.02 7.73
N VAL A 75 1.13 -2.52 6.54
CA VAL A 75 -0.07 -1.75 6.27
C VAL A 75 -0.88 -2.53 5.24
N LEU A 76 -1.88 -3.25 5.73
CA LEU A 76 -2.77 -4.07 4.92
C LEU A 76 -4.12 -3.38 4.83
N LEU A 77 -4.27 -2.58 3.79
CA LEU A 77 -5.49 -1.82 3.56
C LEU A 77 -6.15 -2.32 2.27
N GLU A 78 -7.45 -2.12 2.15
CA GLU A 78 -8.22 -2.40 0.95
C GLU A 78 -8.67 -1.08 0.32
N TYR A 79 -8.33 -0.86 -0.96
CA TYR A 79 -8.74 0.31 -1.75
C TYR A 79 -8.35 1.66 -1.12
N VAL A 80 -7.05 1.94 -1.00
CA VAL A 80 -6.59 3.17 -0.33
C VAL A 80 -5.78 4.08 -1.23
N ILE A 81 -5.94 5.38 -1.05
CA ILE A 81 -5.15 6.41 -1.74
C ILE A 81 -4.16 6.98 -0.73
N LEU A 82 -2.86 6.87 -1.05
CA LEU A 82 -1.80 7.46 -0.25
C LEU A 82 -1.71 8.97 -0.53
N PRO A 83 -1.49 9.79 0.51
CA PRO A 83 -1.24 11.21 0.33
C PRO A 83 0.19 11.43 -0.19
N ASP A 84 0.35 12.46 -1.01
CA ASP A 84 1.66 12.86 -1.53
C ASP A 84 2.57 13.33 -0.37
N PRO A 85 3.69 12.63 -0.12
CA PRO A 85 4.63 13.00 0.93
C PRO A 85 5.28 14.38 0.76
N SER A 86 5.38 14.94 -0.46
CA SER A 86 6.02 16.24 -0.70
C SER A 86 5.27 17.40 -0.05
N SER A 87 3.97 17.22 0.23
CA SER A 87 3.18 18.22 0.98
C SER A 87 3.56 18.34 2.46
N VAL A 88 4.41 17.44 2.99
CA VAL A 88 4.93 17.48 4.36
C VAL A 88 6.11 18.43 4.53
N GLU A 89 6.77 18.83 3.43
CA GLU A 89 8.02 19.61 3.44
C GLU A 89 7.85 21.11 3.77
N THR A 90 6.60 21.59 3.89
CA THR A 90 6.30 23.01 4.15
C THR A 90 6.45 23.43 5.62
N GLU A 91 6.58 22.50 6.56
CA GLU A 91 6.67 22.81 7.99
C GLU A 91 8.10 22.79 8.57
N GLY A 92 9.08 23.43 7.91
CA GLY A 92 10.37 23.87 8.52
C GLY A 92 11.28 22.82 9.18
N ASP A 93 10.84 21.57 9.24
CA ASP A 93 11.49 20.43 9.86
C ASP A 93 11.90 19.49 8.72
N ASN A 94 13.16 19.61 8.31
CA ASN A 94 13.80 18.79 7.28
C ASN A 94 13.87 17.29 7.62
N SER A 95 13.16 16.82 8.64
CA SER A 95 12.97 15.39 8.88
C SER A 95 11.94 14.85 7.88
N ALA A 96 12.41 14.52 6.68
CA ALA A 96 11.66 13.66 5.76
C ALA A 96 11.27 12.39 6.54
N PHE A 97 10.00 12.24 6.91
CA PHE A 97 9.57 11.12 7.74
C PHE A 97 9.73 9.81 6.95
N VAL A 98 10.80 9.06 7.26
CA VAL A 98 11.10 7.79 6.62
C VAL A 98 10.44 6.65 7.40
N LEU A 99 9.62 5.86 6.71
CA LEU A 99 9.05 4.63 7.24
C LEU A 99 10.06 3.50 7.12
N GLU A 100 11.17 3.61 7.86
CA GLU A 100 12.32 2.70 7.75
C GLU A 100 12.00 1.23 8.01
N ASN A 101 10.93 0.96 8.75
CA ASN A 101 10.53 -0.39 9.12
C ASN A 101 9.44 -0.97 8.22
N LEU A 102 8.90 -0.17 7.29
CA LEU A 102 7.78 -0.58 6.46
C LEU A 102 8.23 -1.64 5.45
N GLN A 103 7.59 -2.81 5.54
CA GLN A 103 7.90 -3.98 4.71
C GLN A 103 6.72 -4.37 3.82
N THR A 104 5.49 -4.05 4.22
CA THR A 104 4.29 -4.44 3.48
C THR A 104 3.33 -3.27 3.37
N LEU A 105 2.88 -3.02 2.14
CA LEU A 105 1.85 -2.06 1.81
C LEU A 105 0.93 -2.71 0.77
N SER A 106 -0.34 -2.97 1.11
CA SER A 106 -1.25 -3.67 0.20
C SER A 106 -2.35 -2.78 -0.37
N LEU A 107 -2.74 -3.11 -1.61
CA LEU A 107 -3.89 -2.57 -2.36
C LEU A 107 -4.01 -1.03 -2.31
N VAL A 108 -2.90 -0.36 -2.63
CA VAL A 108 -2.88 1.08 -2.84
C VAL A 108 -3.43 1.41 -4.22
N MET A 109 -4.52 2.15 -4.26
CA MET A 109 -5.08 2.73 -5.46
C MET A 109 -4.20 3.86 -5.99
N ASN A 110 -4.01 3.88 -7.31
CA ASN A 110 -3.36 4.96 -8.04
C ASN A 110 -2.00 5.33 -7.43
N PHE A 111 -1.22 4.29 -7.08
CA PHE A 111 0.05 4.46 -6.39
C PHE A 111 0.99 5.35 -7.20
N GLN A 112 1.38 6.47 -6.61
CA GLN A 112 2.33 7.44 -7.13
C GLN A 112 3.75 7.03 -6.75
N CYS A 113 4.48 6.44 -7.69
CA CYS A 113 5.83 5.91 -7.46
C CYS A 113 6.91 7.00 -7.61
N THR A 114 6.72 8.17 -7.00
CA THR A 114 7.69 9.27 -7.08
C THR A 114 8.98 8.93 -6.32
N GLU A 115 10.07 9.64 -6.64
CA GLU A 115 11.34 9.47 -5.91
C GLU A 115 11.18 9.73 -4.40
N GLU A 116 10.33 10.70 -4.03
CA GLU A 116 10.08 11.03 -2.63
C GLU A 116 9.35 9.90 -1.90
N VAL A 117 8.35 9.27 -2.55
CA VAL A 117 7.71 8.06 -2.00
C VAL A 117 8.74 6.95 -1.79
N ILE A 118 9.64 6.71 -2.76
CA ILE A 118 10.67 5.67 -2.67
C ILE A 118 11.64 5.92 -1.52
N LYS A 119 12.09 7.18 -1.33
CA LYS A 119 12.95 7.57 -0.22
C LYS A 119 12.29 7.29 1.14
N ARG A 120 10.96 7.39 1.22
CA ARG A 120 10.20 7.13 2.45
C ARG A 120 9.94 5.66 2.76
N ILE A 121 10.01 4.76 1.79
CA ILE A 121 9.74 3.31 1.98
C ILE A 121 10.93 2.40 1.62
N PRO A 122 12.16 2.67 2.11
CA PRO A 122 13.37 2.06 1.60
C PRO A 122 13.49 0.54 1.85
N LYS A 123 12.69 -0.02 2.77
CA LYS A 123 12.70 -1.45 3.13
C LYS A 123 11.45 -2.22 2.66
N ILE A 124 10.64 -1.64 1.76
CA ILE A 124 9.44 -2.30 1.26
C ILE A 124 9.78 -3.63 0.57
N LYS A 125 9.07 -4.70 0.95
CA LYS A 125 9.23 -6.05 0.38
C LYS A 125 7.99 -6.53 -0.36
N LYS A 126 6.81 -6.08 0.06
CA LYS A 126 5.53 -6.48 -0.52
C LYS A 126 4.73 -5.22 -0.83
N LEU A 127 4.42 -5.03 -2.10
CA LEU A 127 3.61 -3.92 -2.58
C LEU A 127 2.40 -4.46 -3.34
N GLY A 128 1.20 -4.04 -2.94
CA GLY A 128 -0.02 -4.24 -3.71
C GLY A 128 -0.49 -2.90 -4.24
N ILE A 129 -0.72 -2.78 -5.54
CA ILE A 129 -1.22 -1.58 -6.20
C ILE A 129 -2.47 -1.91 -7.00
N HIS A 130 -3.33 -0.94 -7.25
CA HIS A 130 -4.50 -1.05 -8.11
C HIS A 130 -4.67 0.25 -8.90
N TYR A 131 -4.99 0.14 -10.19
CA TYR A 131 -5.28 1.30 -11.03
C TYR A 131 -6.70 1.16 -11.58
N GLU A 132 -7.53 2.15 -11.34
CA GLU A 132 -8.91 2.21 -11.86
C GLU A 132 -8.94 2.84 -13.26
N ASP A 133 -8.06 3.81 -13.50
CA ASP A 133 -8.05 4.61 -14.71
C ASP A 133 -7.32 3.90 -15.86
N LYS A 134 -8.01 3.80 -17.00
CA LYS A 134 -7.48 3.19 -18.22
C LYS A 134 -6.79 4.21 -19.13
N GLU A 135 -6.99 5.50 -18.89
CA GLU A 135 -6.56 6.58 -19.80
C GLU A 135 -5.30 7.31 -19.32
N VAL A 136 -4.85 7.05 -18.09
CA VAL A 136 -3.68 7.69 -17.49
C VAL A 136 -2.42 6.84 -17.71
N ASP A 137 -1.38 7.45 -18.29
CA ASP A 137 -0.13 6.78 -18.63
C ASP A 137 0.79 6.54 -17.41
N ARG A 138 1.75 5.61 -17.52
CA ARG A 138 2.76 5.29 -16.49
C ARG A 138 3.56 6.49 -15.99
N GLU A 139 3.77 7.49 -16.85
CA GLU A 139 4.58 8.67 -16.54
C GLU A 139 3.90 9.48 -15.45
N TYR A 140 2.57 9.58 -15.51
CA TYR A 140 1.77 10.23 -14.48
C TYR A 140 1.94 9.56 -13.12
N TYR A 141 2.02 8.23 -13.08
CA TYR A 141 2.22 7.45 -11.85
C TYR A 141 3.69 7.22 -11.48
N CYS A 142 4.64 7.76 -12.25
CA CYS A 142 6.08 7.59 -12.06
C CYS A 142 6.54 6.12 -11.99
N LEU A 143 5.86 5.19 -12.68
CA LEU A 143 6.08 3.75 -12.47
C LEU A 143 7.45 3.23 -12.92
N ASN A 144 8.16 3.98 -13.76
CA ASN A 144 9.55 3.65 -14.12
C ASN A 144 10.47 3.58 -12.89
N ASN A 145 10.12 4.28 -11.80
CA ASN A 145 10.90 4.28 -10.58
C ASN A 145 10.73 2.99 -9.75
N LEU A 146 9.83 2.07 -10.11
CA LEU A 146 9.66 0.78 -9.43
C LEU A 146 10.97 -0.02 -9.35
N VAL A 147 11.85 0.13 -10.36
CA VAL A 147 13.19 -0.49 -10.40
C VAL A 147 14.06 -0.10 -9.19
N HIS A 148 13.80 1.06 -8.59
CA HIS A 148 14.55 1.55 -7.43
C HIS A 148 14.10 0.93 -6.10
N LEU A 149 12.97 0.19 -6.08
CA LEU A 149 12.53 -0.60 -4.92
C LEU A 149 13.35 -1.89 -4.82
N ARG A 150 14.65 -1.77 -4.53
CA ARG A 150 15.63 -2.87 -4.59
C ARG A 150 15.36 -4.05 -3.65
N LYS A 151 14.49 -3.89 -2.66
CA LYS A 151 14.09 -4.95 -1.71
C LYS A 151 12.71 -5.55 -2.00
N LEU A 152 12.05 -5.12 -3.08
CA LEU A 152 10.70 -5.56 -3.43
C LEU A 152 10.70 -7.01 -3.91
N GLU A 153 10.18 -7.91 -3.08
CA GLU A 153 10.10 -9.34 -3.35
C GLU A 153 8.76 -9.74 -3.97
N SER A 154 7.68 -9.00 -3.70
CA SER A 154 6.34 -9.30 -4.20
C SER A 154 5.61 -8.04 -4.66
N LEU A 155 5.12 -8.06 -5.89
CA LEU A 155 4.28 -7.03 -6.47
C LEU A 155 2.92 -7.63 -6.87
N ASN A 156 1.83 -7.02 -6.40
CA ASN A 156 0.47 -7.52 -6.58
C ASN A 156 -0.48 -6.44 -7.11
N GLY A 157 -1.53 -6.87 -7.81
CA GLY A 157 -2.71 -6.06 -8.11
C GLY A 157 -2.60 -5.18 -9.35
N ILE A 158 -1.51 -5.31 -10.11
CA ILE A 158 -1.30 -4.54 -11.33
C ILE A 158 -2.41 -4.87 -12.34
N SER A 159 -3.25 -3.88 -12.66
CA SER A 159 -4.35 -4.02 -13.60
C SER A 159 -3.85 -3.94 -15.05
N PHE A 160 -4.01 -5.00 -15.81
CA PHE A 160 -3.88 -5.04 -17.27
C PHE A 160 -5.11 -4.36 -17.89
N GLY A 161 -4.97 -3.10 -18.23
CA GLY A 161 -5.95 -2.37 -19.05
C GLY A 161 -5.31 -1.28 -19.91
N SER A 162 -4.04 -1.01 -19.64
CA SER A 162 -3.25 0.07 -20.19
C SER A 162 -1.97 -0.51 -20.76
N SER A 163 -1.58 -0.03 -21.94
CA SER A 163 -0.35 -0.40 -22.65
C SER A 163 0.94 -0.13 -21.86
N PHE A 164 0.87 0.61 -20.76
CA PHE A 164 2.02 1.18 -20.08
C PHE A 164 2.86 0.18 -19.25
N LEU A 165 2.31 -0.98 -18.93
CA LEU A 165 3.00 -1.98 -18.12
C LEU A 165 4.12 -2.71 -18.89
N TRP A 166 4.12 -2.62 -20.22
CA TRP A 166 4.99 -3.43 -21.09
C TRP A 166 6.43 -2.93 -21.09
N ASP A 167 6.60 -1.64 -20.85
CA ASP A 167 7.88 -0.96 -20.80
C ASP A 167 8.36 -0.74 -19.35
N LEU A 168 7.68 -1.34 -18.36
CA LEU A 168 8.12 -1.23 -16.97
C LEU A 168 9.34 -2.11 -16.73
N THR A 169 10.35 -1.51 -16.14
CA THR A 169 11.51 -2.24 -15.61
C THR A 169 11.21 -2.67 -14.19
N PHE A 170 11.10 -3.98 -13.97
CA PHE A 170 10.91 -4.54 -12.64
C PHE A 170 12.23 -4.61 -11.87
N PRO A 171 12.22 -4.44 -10.53
CA PRO A 171 13.41 -4.63 -9.72
C PRO A 171 13.86 -6.09 -9.77
N THR A 172 15.17 -6.31 -9.82
CA THR A 172 15.75 -7.67 -9.92
C THR A 172 15.45 -8.53 -8.69
N SER A 173 15.08 -7.96 -7.55
CA SER A 173 14.70 -8.69 -6.33
C SER A 173 13.29 -9.29 -6.37
N LEU A 174 12.51 -9.00 -7.42
CA LEU A 174 11.13 -9.45 -7.53
C LEU A 174 11.06 -10.98 -7.69
N LYS A 175 10.41 -11.64 -6.72
CA LYS A 175 10.17 -13.09 -6.70
C LYS A 175 8.76 -13.48 -7.07
N LYS A 176 7.80 -12.57 -6.84
CA LYS A 176 6.39 -12.82 -7.10
C LYS A 176 5.75 -11.63 -7.80
N LEU A 177 5.08 -11.91 -8.91
CA LEU A 177 4.26 -10.95 -9.66
C LEU A 177 2.83 -11.46 -9.75
N THR A 178 1.86 -10.61 -9.41
CA THR A 178 0.44 -10.90 -9.59
C THR A 178 -0.19 -9.81 -10.45
N LEU A 179 -0.74 -10.23 -11.59
CA LEU A 179 -1.38 -9.39 -12.59
C LEU A 179 -2.89 -9.64 -12.55
N VAL A 180 -3.67 -8.58 -12.66
CA VAL A 180 -5.15 -8.59 -12.59
C VAL A 180 -5.71 -7.98 -13.88
N LYS A 181 -6.92 -8.34 -14.32
CA LYS A 181 -7.63 -7.75 -15.47
C LYS A 181 -7.06 -8.01 -16.88
N GLY A 182 -6.15 -8.95 -17.09
CA GLY A 182 -5.48 -9.10 -18.39
C GLY A 182 -5.61 -10.45 -19.07
N ARG A 183 -5.91 -10.44 -20.38
CA ARG A 183 -5.42 -11.49 -21.29
C ARG A 183 -3.98 -11.12 -21.63
N LEU A 184 -3.01 -11.74 -20.96
CA LEU A 184 -1.58 -11.52 -21.20
C LEU A 184 -1.16 -12.21 -22.51
N PRO A 185 -0.74 -11.49 -23.57
CA PRO A 185 -0.25 -12.12 -24.78
C PRO A 185 1.03 -12.91 -24.50
N TRP A 186 1.22 -14.04 -25.20
CA TRP A 186 2.33 -14.97 -24.94
C TRP A 186 3.73 -14.34 -25.07
N GLY A 187 3.91 -13.37 -25.98
CA GLY A 187 5.18 -12.65 -26.13
C GLY A 187 5.63 -11.97 -24.83
N TYR A 188 4.69 -11.40 -24.08
CA TYR A 188 4.98 -10.75 -22.80
C TYR A 188 5.18 -11.74 -21.65
N MET A 189 4.60 -12.94 -21.73
CA MET A 189 4.94 -14.01 -20.79
C MET A 189 6.43 -14.37 -20.88
N LYS A 190 7.04 -14.31 -22.07
CA LYS A 190 8.49 -14.53 -22.22
C LYS A 190 9.30 -13.43 -21.52
N ILE A 191 8.89 -12.17 -21.67
CA ILE A 191 9.56 -11.04 -21.00
C ILE A 191 9.46 -11.18 -19.49
N ILE A 192 8.25 -11.38 -18.96
CA ILE A 192 8.04 -11.56 -17.51
C ILE A 192 8.77 -12.81 -17.00
N GLY A 193 8.73 -13.90 -17.76
CA GLY A 193 9.43 -15.14 -17.43
C GLY A 193 10.95 -15.04 -17.50
N SER A 194 11.51 -14.01 -18.16
CA SER A 194 12.95 -13.74 -18.20
C SER A 194 13.46 -12.97 -16.98
N LEU A 195 12.57 -12.53 -16.07
CA LEU A 195 12.97 -11.86 -14.84
C LEU A 195 13.82 -12.80 -13.97
N PRO A 196 15.02 -12.38 -13.55
CA PRO A 196 16.07 -13.29 -13.08
C PRO A 196 15.72 -14.05 -11.79
N ASN A 197 14.91 -13.44 -10.92
CA ASN A 197 14.56 -14.02 -9.62
C ASN A 197 13.05 -14.34 -9.50
N LEU A 198 12.28 -14.21 -10.59
CA LEU A 198 10.85 -14.44 -10.54
C LEU A 198 10.57 -15.94 -10.39
N GLN A 199 9.86 -16.30 -9.32
CA GLN A 199 9.51 -17.67 -8.98
C GLN A 199 8.01 -17.93 -9.11
N VAL A 200 7.19 -16.89 -8.93
CA VAL A 200 5.73 -17.02 -8.92
C VAL A 200 5.10 -15.94 -9.78
N LEU A 201 4.45 -16.37 -10.87
CA LEU A 201 3.57 -15.53 -11.68
C LEU A 201 2.11 -15.93 -11.42
N LYS A 202 1.26 -14.98 -11.05
CA LYS A 202 -0.20 -15.19 -10.90
C LYS A 202 -0.96 -14.29 -11.86
N LEU A 203 -1.87 -14.87 -12.61
CA LEU A 203 -2.80 -14.16 -13.48
C LEU A 203 -4.20 -14.30 -12.89
N LYS A 204 -4.86 -13.18 -12.62
CA LYS A 204 -6.21 -13.14 -12.06
C LYS A 204 -7.19 -12.46 -13.01
N ALA A 205 -8.32 -13.10 -13.25
CA ALA A 205 -9.49 -12.44 -13.81
C ALA A 205 -10.05 -11.44 -12.78
N THR A 206 -10.73 -10.38 -13.23
CA THR A 206 -11.60 -9.61 -12.34
C THR A 206 -12.65 -10.55 -11.74
N PRO A 207 -13.01 -10.41 -10.46
CA PRO A 207 -14.34 -10.84 -10.04
C PRO A 207 -15.33 -10.10 -10.96
N SER A 208 -16.16 -10.82 -11.69
CA SER A 208 -17.32 -10.20 -12.34
C SER A 208 -18.12 -9.54 -11.23
N MET A 209 -18.23 -8.22 -11.25
CA MET A 209 -19.37 -7.60 -10.60
C MET A 209 -20.55 -8.13 -11.40
N ALA A 210 -21.31 -9.06 -10.82
CA ALA A 210 -22.60 -9.42 -11.37
C ALA A 210 -23.37 -8.10 -11.47
N GLU A 211 -23.60 -7.64 -12.68
CA GLU A 211 -24.66 -6.69 -12.96
C GLU A 211 -25.91 -7.39 -12.49
N SER A 212 -26.43 -6.97 -11.33
CA SER A 212 -27.79 -7.29 -10.93
C SER A 212 -28.69 -6.62 -11.95
N GLU A 213 -29.32 -7.45 -12.80
CA GLU A 213 -30.44 -7.12 -13.68
C GLU A 213 -31.53 -6.30 -12.98
#